data_AF-A0AAV1UH13-F1
#
_entry.id   AF-A0AAV1UH13-F1
#
_cell.length_a   1.000
_cell.length_b   1.000
_cell.length_c   1.000
_cell.angle_alpha   90.00
_cell.angle_beta   90.00
_cell.angle_gamma   90.00
#
_symmetry.space_group_name_H-M   'P 1'
#
loop_
_entity.id
_entity.type
_entity.pdbx_description
1 polymer ?
#
loop_
_entity_poly.entity_id
_entity_poly.type
_entity_poly.pdbx_seq_one_letter_code
_entity_poly.pdbx_strand_id
1 'polypeptide(L)'
;MKAWRRTPVSSRPLAWCIQETHVTSVEEEAELRQEWRRLWGKHHDSSQAPMSFWTVGSSKTSGVTILLTPTAATRAVAWNEDKWHSRAIGITVQDLCILNVYAHNLRGEREAFFTSLHEWNLPPGRTALLGDFN
;
A
#
# COMPACT_ATOMS: atom_id res chain seq x y z
N MET A 1 20.53 30.28 -11.17
CA MET A 1 19.72 29.05 -11.32
C MET A 1 20.48 27.88 -10.73
N LYS A 2 20.07 27.35 -9.56
CA LYS A 2 20.66 26.12 -9.02
C LYS A 2 20.02 24.94 -9.75
N ALA A 3 20.79 24.27 -10.59
CA ALA A 3 20.35 23.04 -11.22
C ALA A 3 20.02 22.00 -10.12
N TRP A 4 18.83 21.42 -10.20
CA TRP A 4 18.41 20.31 -9.35
C TRP A 4 19.35 19.13 -9.62
N ARG A 5 20.37 18.95 -8.77
CA ARG A 5 21.23 17.76 -8.85
C ARG A 5 20.36 16.58 -8.43
N ARG A 6 20.01 15.70 -9.38
CA ARG A 6 19.50 14.36 -9.08
C ARG A 6 20.58 13.64 -8.28
N THR A 7 20.48 13.67 -6.96
CA THR A 7 21.22 12.72 -6.14
C THR A 7 20.73 11.34 -6.55
N PRO A 8 21.60 10.46 -7.10
CA PRO A 8 21.20 9.10 -7.40
C PRO A 8 20.73 8.48 -6.09
N VAL A 9 19.45 8.09 -6.01
CA VAL A 9 18.95 7.35 -4.86
C VAL A 9 19.67 6.00 -4.92
N SER A 10 20.61 5.75 -4.01
CA SER A 10 21.47 4.55 -4.03
C SER A 10 20.67 3.25 -3.84
N SER A 11 19.45 3.35 -3.34
CA SER A 11 18.50 2.25 -3.21
C SER A 11 17.07 2.76 -3.41
N ARG A 12 16.28 2.03 -4.19
CA ARG A 12 14.82 2.27 -4.26
C ARG A 12 14.17 1.54 -3.09
N PRO A 13 13.20 2.14 -2.39
CA PRO A 13 12.47 1.42 -1.34
C PRO A 13 11.72 0.24 -1.95
N LEU A 14 11.51 -0.79 -1.15
CA LEU A 14 10.80 -1.99 -1.59
C LEU A 14 9.31 -1.69 -1.85
N ALA A 15 8.70 -0.91 -0.97
CA ALA A 15 7.31 -0.50 -1.01
C ALA A 15 7.14 0.97 -0.57
N TRP A 16 6.10 1.62 -1.09
CA TRP A 16 5.58 2.90 -0.58
C TRP A 16 4.19 2.66 0.00
N CYS A 17 3.97 3.07 1.25
CA CYS A 17 2.67 3.02 1.92
C CYS A 17 2.08 4.43 1.92
N ILE A 18 0.96 4.63 1.25
CA ILE A 18 0.30 5.94 1.11
C ILE A 18 -1.09 5.86 1.74
N GLN A 19 -1.48 6.91 2.45
CA GLN A 19 -2.78 7.11 3.08
C GLN A 19 -3.50 8.28 2.42
N GLU A 20 -4.79 8.47 2.73
CA GLU A 20 -5.62 9.54 2.16
C GLU A 20 -5.63 9.50 0.61
N THR A 21 -5.74 8.30 0.04
CA THR A 21 -5.74 8.17 -1.44
C THR A 21 -7.02 8.71 -2.08
N HIS A 22 -8.12 8.78 -1.31
CA HIS A 22 -9.44 9.25 -1.75
C HIS A 22 -10.01 8.53 -2.98
N VAL A 23 -9.51 7.34 -3.30
CA VAL A 23 -9.97 6.54 -4.44
C VAL A 23 -11.36 5.98 -4.14
N THR A 24 -12.32 6.29 -5.01
CA THR A 24 -13.75 5.99 -4.76
C THR A 24 -14.41 5.12 -5.81
N SER A 25 -13.71 4.77 -6.89
CA SER A 25 -14.23 3.82 -7.87
C SER A 25 -13.17 2.82 -8.33
N VAL A 26 -13.64 1.68 -8.84
CA VAL A 26 -12.79 0.62 -9.40
C VAL A 26 -12.14 1.09 -10.70
N GLU A 27 -12.80 1.97 -11.45
CA GLU A 27 -12.24 2.57 -12.67
C GLU A 27 -11.05 3.47 -12.34
N GLU A 28 -11.19 4.35 -11.34
CA GLU A 28 -10.11 5.23 -10.86
C GLU A 28 -8.92 4.40 -10.34
N GLU A 29 -9.21 3.36 -9.55
CA GLU A 29 -8.20 2.40 -9.09
C GLU A 29 -7.45 1.74 -10.26
N ALA A 30 -8.17 1.28 -11.29
CA ALA A 30 -7.59 0.63 -12.46
C ALA A 30 -6.70 1.60 -13.26
N GLU A 31 -7.10 2.85 -13.41
CA GLU A 31 -6.30 3.91 -14.04
C GLU A 31 -5.00 4.16 -13.27
N LEU A 32 -5.08 4.33 -11.95
CA LEU A 32 -3.91 4.55 -11.08
C LEU A 32 -2.96 3.36 -11.08
N ARG A 33 -3.48 2.12 -11.10
CA ARG A 33 -2.68 0.90 -11.26
C ARG A 33 -1.89 0.93 -12.57
N GLN A 34 -2.53 1.32 -13.68
CA GLN A 34 -1.87 1.42 -14.97
C GLN A 34 -0.84 2.55 -14.99
N GLU A 35 -1.16 3.71 -14.42
CA GLU A 35 -0.23 4.84 -14.34
C GLU A 35 1.02 4.47 -13.55
N TRP A 36 0.86 3.85 -12.38
CA TRP A 36 1.99 3.37 -11.59
C TRP A 36 2.89 2.42 -12.39
N ARG A 37 2.30 1.47 -13.14
CA ARG A 37 3.06 0.56 -14.02
C ARG A 37 3.82 1.32 -15.11
N ARG A 38 3.17 2.29 -15.77
CA ARG A 38 3.78 3.09 -16.85
C ARG A 38 5.02 3.86 -16.40
N LEU A 39 5.06 4.33 -15.15
CA LEU A 39 6.24 5.03 -14.59
C LEU A 39 7.51 4.18 -14.57
N TRP A 40 7.39 2.84 -14.56
CA TRP A 40 8.53 1.92 -14.61
C TRP A 40 8.95 1.54 -16.04
N GLY A 41 8.15 1.90 -17.05
CA GLY A 41 8.44 1.66 -18.46
C GLY A 41 7.93 0.32 -19.01
N LYS A 42 7.87 0.22 -20.34
CA LYS A 42 7.22 -0.88 -21.10
C LYS A 42 7.78 -2.28 -20.83
N HIS A 43 9.01 -2.40 -20.34
CA HIS A 43 9.62 -3.69 -20.00
C HIS A 43 8.95 -4.40 -18.81
N HIS A 44 8.19 -3.66 -17.99
CA HIS A 44 7.47 -4.22 -16.85
C HIS A 44 5.97 -4.43 -17.11
N ASP A 45 5.49 -3.97 -18.26
CA ASP A 45 4.08 -4.06 -18.68
C ASP A 45 3.64 -5.52 -18.96
N SER A 46 4.59 -6.39 -19.30
CA SER A 46 4.33 -7.82 -19.53
C SER A 46 4.23 -8.65 -18.25
N SER A 47 4.48 -8.05 -17.08
CA SER A 47 4.34 -8.78 -15.81
C SER A 47 2.88 -8.83 -15.37
N GLN A 48 2.36 -10.04 -15.13
CA GLN A 48 1.03 -10.22 -14.51
C GLN A 48 1.03 -9.85 -13.01
N ALA A 49 2.21 -9.62 -12.42
CA ALA A 49 2.34 -9.35 -10.99
C ALA A 49 1.65 -8.03 -10.58
N PRO A 50 0.90 -7.99 -9.46
CA PRO A 50 0.32 -6.76 -8.93
C PRO A 50 1.42 -5.82 -8.43
N MET A 51 1.61 -4.69 -9.12
CA MET A 51 2.61 -3.68 -8.75
C MET A 51 2.10 -2.65 -7.74
N SER A 52 0.82 -2.70 -7.42
CA SER A 52 0.20 -1.90 -6.39
C SER A 52 -1.03 -2.61 -5.83
N PHE A 53 -1.43 -2.26 -4.62
CA PHE A 53 -2.60 -2.78 -3.92
C PHE A 53 -3.36 -1.59 -3.35
N TRP A 54 -4.66 -1.56 -3.55
CA TRP A 54 -5.49 -0.38 -3.26
C TRP A 54 -6.75 -0.78 -2.53
N THR A 55 -7.23 0.12 -1.69
CA THR A 55 -8.61 0.10 -1.23
C THR A 55 -9.44 1.06 -2.07
N VAL A 56 -10.64 0.65 -2.43
CA VAL A 56 -11.65 1.54 -2.99
C VAL A 56 -12.64 1.89 -1.88
N GLY A 57 -12.72 3.17 -1.53
CA GLY A 57 -13.65 3.67 -0.51
C GLY A 57 -15.03 3.95 -1.09
N SER A 58 -16.06 3.93 -0.25
CA SER A 58 -17.40 4.43 -0.61
C SER A 58 -17.52 5.96 -0.50
N SER A 59 -16.52 6.62 0.09
CA SER A 59 -16.43 8.06 0.27
C SER A 59 -15.01 8.56 0.10
N LYS A 60 -14.85 9.87 -0.18
CA LYS A 60 -13.54 10.54 -0.32
C LYS A 60 -12.88 10.86 1.02
N THR A 61 -13.12 10.09 2.08
CA THR A 61 -12.66 10.42 3.44
C THR A 61 -11.62 9.45 3.99
N SER A 62 -11.22 8.47 3.19
CA SER A 62 -10.22 7.46 3.55
C SER A 62 -9.59 6.89 2.28
N GLY A 63 -8.78 5.84 2.44
CA GLY A 63 -8.11 5.16 1.36
C GLY A 63 -6.65 4.93 1.68
N VAL A 64 -6.17 3.72 1.43
CA VAL A 64 -4.77 3.33 1.60
C VAL A 64 -4.30 2.56 0.36
N THR A 65 -3.01 2.70 0.04
CA THR A 65 -2.37 1.91 -1.01
C THR A 65 -0.96 1.49 -0.64
N ILE A 66 -0.54 0.35 -1.17
CA ILE A 66 0.86 -0.07 -1.16
C ILE A 66 1.33 -0.13 -2.62
N LEU A 67 2.33 0.68 -2.95
CA LEU A 67 2.99 0.69 -4.26
C LEU A 67 4.31 -0.07 -4.19
N LEU A 68 4.62 -0.87 -5.21
CA LEU A 68 5.80 -1.71 -5.24
C LEU A 68 6.71 -1.39 -6.42
N THR A 69 8.00 -1.63 -6.22
CA THR A 69 8.95 -1.73 -7.33
C THR A 69 8.70 -3.01 -8.14
N PRO A 70 9.07 -3.06 -9.43
CA PRO A 70 8.90 -4.28 -10.24
C PRO A 70 9.56 -5.52 -9.62
N THR A 71 10.73 -5.35 -8.99
CA THR A 71 11.46 -6.45 -8.35
C THR A 71 10.83 -6.93 -7.05
N ALA A 72 10.06 -6.09 -6.36
CA ALA A 72 9.27 -6.48 -5.20
C ALA A 72 7.95 -7.13 -5.63
N ALA A 73 7.29 -6.59 -6.66
CA ALA A 73 5.99 -7.03 -7.15
C ALA A 73 5.95 -8.52 -7.53
N THR A 74 7.03 -9.05 -8.12
CA THR A 74 7.12 -10.47 -8.50
C THR A 74 7.07 -11.45 -7.31
N ARG A 75 7.26 -10.95 -6.09
CA ARG A 75 7.30 -11.73 -4.85
C ARG A 75 6.22 -11.29 -3.85
N ALA A 76 5.35 -10.38 -4.28
CA ALA A 76 4.34 -9.79 -3.44
C ALA A 76 3.00 -10.50 -3.62
N VAL A 77 2.33 -10.80 -2.52
CA VAL A 77 0.96 -11.32 -2.52
C VAL A 77 0.12 -10.59 -1.49
N ALA A 78 -1.17 -10.43 -1.79
CA ALA A 78 -2.14 -9.92 -0.83
C ALA A 78 -2.17 -10.80 0.42
N TRP A 79 -2.32 -10.20 1.59
CA TRP A 79 -2.41 -10.90 2.86
C TRP A 79 -3.69 -10.47 3.60
N ASN A 80 -4.53 -11.44 3.97
CA ASN A 80 -5.86 -11.22 4.55
C ASN A 80 -6.71 -10.22 3.75
N GLU A 81 -6.76 -10.38 2.43
CA GLU A 81 -7.50 -9.49 1.54
C GLU A 81 -8.99 -9.40 1.89
N ASP A 82 -9.55 -10.48 2.44
CA ASP A 82 -10.92 -10.56 2.96
C ASP A 82 -11.18 -9.60 4.14
N LYS A 83 -10.14 -9.19 4.86
CA LYS A 83 -10.23 -8.26 6.00
C LYS A 83 -9.92 -6.82 5.63
N TRP A 84 -9.44 -6.58 4.41
CA TRP A 84 -9.08 -5.24 3.98
C TRP A 84 -10.27 -4.30 4.02
N HIS A 85 -9.97 -3.05 4.37
CA HIS A 85 -10.95 -1.98 4.36
C HIS A 85 -10.23 -0.66 4.10
N SER A 86 -10.98 0.43 3.92
CA SER A 86 -10.46 1.74 3.47
C SER A 86 -9.38 2.39 4.35
N ARG A 87 -8.99 1.77 5.46
CA ARG A 87 -7.98 2.24 6.41
C ARG A 87 -6.88 1.22 6.72
N ALA A 88 -6.96 0.01 6.20
CA ALA A 88 -5.94 -1.00 6.41
C ALA A 88 -5.87 -1.99 5.25
N ILE A 89 -4.66 -2.21 4.74
CA ILE A 89 -4.33 -3.29 3.82
C ILE A 89 -3.01 -3.93 4.22
N GLY A 90 -2.85 -5.19 3.84
CA GLY A 90 -1.67 -5.97 4.17
C GLY A 90 -1.17 -6.79 3.00
N ILE A 91 0.13 -6.81 2.78
CA ILE A 91 0.75 -7.71 1.79
C ILE A 91 1.87 -8.49 2.46
N THR A 92 2.29 -9.58 1.82
CA THR A 92 3.58 -10.21 2.13
C THR A 92 4.50 -10.07 0.94
N VAL A 93 5.77 -9.72 1.20
CA VAL A 93 6.85 -9.72 0.22
C VAL A 93 7.94 -10.63 0.77
N GLN A 94 8.04 -11.85 0.23
CA GLN A 94 8.86 -12.92 0.83
C GLN A 94 8.48 -13.20 2.30
N ASP A 95 9.38 -12.97 3.25
CA ASP A 95 9.23 -13.22 4.69
C ASP A 95 8.79 -11.98 5.49
N LEU A 96 8.53 -10.86 4.80
CA LEU A 96 8.10 -9.60 5.40
C LEU A 96 6.62 -9.35 5.11
N CYS A 97 5.80 -9.32 6.17
CA CYS A 97 4.46 -8.77 6.13
C CYS A 97 4.54 -7.24 6.24
N ILE A 98 3.88 -6.54 5.33
CA ILE A 98 3.77 -5.08 5.34
C ILE A 98 2.30 -4.73 5.52
N LEU A 99 2.00 -4.03 6.60
CA LEU A 99 0.68 -3.47 6.87
C LEU A 99 0.73 -1.96 6.67
N ASN A 100 -0.16 -1.44 5.83
CA ASN A 100 -0.37 -0.02 5.68
C ASN A 100 -1.68 0.36 6.38
N VAL A 101 -1.58 1.22 7.40
CA VAL A 101 -2.72 1.68 8.18
C VAL A 101 -2.93 3.19 8.07
N TYR A 102 -4.18 3.59 8.20
CA TYR A 102 -4.62 4.98 8.34
C TYR A 102 -5.64 5.08 9.48
N ALA A 103 -5.13 5.24 10.70
CA ALA A 103 -5.92 5.24 11.91
C ALA A 103 -6.91 6.42 11.96
N HIS A 104 -7.91 6.34 12.84
CA HIS A 104 -8.84 7.46 13.06
C HIS A 104 -8.21 8.56 13.91
N ASN A 105 -8.63 9.82 13.70
CA ASN A 105 -8.23 10.96 14.55
C ASN A 105 -8.82 10.90 15.95
N LEU A 106 -10.07 10.42 16.05
CA LEU A 106 -10.78 10.34 17.32
C LEU A 106 -10.25 9.15 18.12
N ARG A 107 -9.83 9.42 19.37
CA ARG A 107 -9.17 8.43 20.24
C ARG A 107 -9.96 7.13 20.38
N GLY A 108 -11.27 7.20 20.64
CA GLY A 108 -12.09 6.00 20.83
C GLY A 108 -12.17 5.14 19.57
N GLU A 109 -12.31 5.76 18.40
CA GLU A 109 -12.31 5.05 17.11
C GLU A 109 -10.94 4.46 16.79
N ARG A 110 -9.87 5.19 17.14
CA ARG A 110 -8.48 4.73 16.98
C ARG A 110 -8.18 3.50 17.84
N GLU A 111 -8.57 3.50 19.10
CA GLU A 111 -8.40 2.36 20.00
C GLU A 111 -9.17 1.13 19.47
N ALA A 112 -10.44 1.31 19.09
CA ALA A 112 -11.24 0.24 18.50
C ALA A 112 -10.64 -0.32 17.20
N PHE A 113 -10.11 0.55 16.34
CA PHE A 113 -9.41 0.18 15.12
C PHE A 113 -8.17 -0.69 15.40
N PHE A 114 -7.29 -0.27 16.31
CA PHE A 114 -6.11 -1.10 16.64
C PHE A 114 -6.49 -2.38 17.38
N THR A 115 -7.57 -2.38 18.17
CA THR A 115 -8.12 -3.61 18.75
C THR A 115 -8.55 -4.59 17.66
N SER A 116 -9.27 -4.15 16.62
CA SER A 116 -9.74 -5.04 15.54
C SER A 116 -8.60 -5.61 14.70
N LEU A 117 -7.46 -4.91 14.57
CA LEU A 117 -6.28 -5.45 13.88
C LEU A 117 -5.70 -6.69 14.55
N HIS A 118 -5.95 -6.93 15.84
CA HIS A 118 -5.52 -8.19 16.49
C HIS A 118 -6.21 -9.42 15.89
N GLU A 119 -7.41 -9.25 15.31
CA GLU A 119 -8.14 -10.33 14.64
C GLU A 119 -7.47 -10.77 13.34
N TRP A 120 -6.53 -9.99 12.81
CA TRP A 120 -5.84 -10.29 11.56
C TRP A 120 -4.78 -11.39 11.70
N ASN A 121 -4.49 -11.92 12.90
CA ASN A 121 -3.55 -13.04 13.11
C ASN A 121 -2.27 -12.94 12.27
N LEU A 122 -1.32 -12.10 12.69
CA LEU A 122 -0.10 -11.82 11.94
C LEU A 122 0.62 -13.10 11.48
N PRO A 123 1.15 -13.14 10.25
CA PRO A 123 1.84 -14.32 9.75
C PRO A 123 3.15 -14.51 10.54
N PRO A 124 3.67 -15.74 10.62
CA PRO A 124 4.98 -15.98 11.21
C PRO A 124 6.06 -15.23 10.41
N GLY A 125 7.03 -14.63 11.10
CA GLY A 125 8.13 -13.90 10.46
C GLY A 125 8.19 -12.45 10.88
N ARG A 126 8.62 -11.58 9.97
CA ARG A 126 8.78 -10.14 10.23
C ARG A 126 7.54 -9.40 9.79
N THR A 127 7.08 -8.48 10.62
CA THR A 127 5.95 -7.59 10.30
C THR A 127 6.40 -6.15 10.44
N ALA A 128 6.15 -5.35 9.41
CA ALA A 128 6.27 -3.90 9.43
C ALA A 128 4.87 -3.29 9.40
N LEU A 129 4.48 -2.64 10.49
CA LEU A 129 3.28 -1.80 10.55
C LEU A 129 3.68 -0.38 10.20
N LEU A 130 3.14 0.15 9.10
CA LEU A 130 3.48 1.44 8.52
C LEU A 130 2.23 2.26 8.28
N GLY A 131 2.41 3.58 8.12
CA GLY A 131 1.37 4.50 7.72
C GLY A 131 1.15 5.58 8.76
N ASP A 132 -0.09 6.05 8.85
CA ASP A 132 -0.48 7.13 9.75
C ASP A 132 -1.27 6.56 10.93
N PHE A 133 -0.69 6.73 12.11
CA PHE A 133 -1.22 6.23 13.38
C PHE A 133 -2.15 7.22 14.06
N ASN A 134 -2.24 8.47 13.56
CA ASN A 134 -2.91 9.60 14.19
C ASN A 134 -2.61 9.69 15.71
#